data_AF-A0A9D1VH37-F1
#
_entry.id   AF-A0A9D1VH37-F1
#
_cell.length_a   1.000
_cell.length_b   1.000
_cell.length_c   1.000
_cell.angle_alpha   90.00
_cell.angle_beta   90.00
_cell.angle_gamma   90.00
#
_symmetry.space_group_name_H-M   'P 1'
#
loop_
_entity.id
_entity.type
_entity.pdbx_description
1 polymer ?
#
loop_
_entity_poly.entity_id
_entity_poly.type
_entity_poly.pdbx_seq_one_letter_code
_entity_poly.pdbx_strand_id
1 'polypeptide(L)' 'MSDLWKGIDKIQYVGPHKHLHSGLYYQYYNPDEVILGKKMKDWLRFAVAYWHTFDQRLVDPFGDGTA' A
#
# COMPACT_ATOMS: atom_id res chain seq x y z
N MET A 1 -12.62 -2.28 16.52
CA MET A 1 -11.75 -2.35 15.32
C MET A 1 -11.63 -3.80 14.94
N SER A 2 -11.84 -4.15 13.67
CA SER A 2 -11.83 -5.54 13.18
C SER A 2 -10.44 -6.17 13.30
N ASP A 3 -10.35 -7.44 13.70
CA ASP A 3 -9.08 -8.19 13.85
C ASP A 3 -8.37 -8.54 12.52
N LEU A 4 -8.91 -8.09 11.39
CA LEU A 4 -8.43 -8.41 10.03
C LEU A 4 -6.95 -8.08 9.78
N TRP A 5 -6.40 -7.05 10.44
CA TRP A 5 -5.04 -6.55 10.21
C TRP A 5 -4.11 -6.72 11.41
N LYS A 6 -4.40 -7.69 12.29
CA LYS A 6 -3.59 -7.93 13.49
C LYS A 6 -2.13 -8.23 13.10
N GLY A 7 -1.21 -7.43 13.63
CA GLY A 7 0.23 -7.54 13.32
C GLY A 7 0.72 -6.65 12.17
N ILE A 8 -0.16 -5.86 11.55
CA ILE A 8 0.21 -4.86 10.55
C ILE A 8 -0.01 -3.45 11.13
N ASP A 9 1.10 -2.77 11.42
CA ASP A 9 1.08 -1.36 11.82
C ASP A 9 0.97 -0.43 10.60
N LYS A 10 0.68 0.84 10.87
CA LYS A 10 0.71 1.88 9.82
C LYS A 10 2.11 1.93 9.19
N ILE A 11 2.16 1.72 7.88
CA ILE A 11 3.39 1.69 7.08
C ILE A 11 4.07 3.06 7.08
N GLN A 12 5.36 3.10 7.43
CA GLN A 12 6.14 4.33 7.58
C GLN A 12 7.04 4.60 6.38
N TYR A 13 7.42 5.87 6.17
CA TYR A 13 8.45 6.25 5.21
C TYR A 13 9.85 6.16 5.85
N VAL A 14 10.80 5.51 5.17
CA VAL A 14 12.18 5.32 5.68
C VAL A 14 13.26 5.94 4.80
N GLY A 15 12.89 6.44 3.62
CA GLY A 15 13.81 6.98 2.62
C GLY A 15 14.54 5.90 1.80
N PRO A 16 15.18 6.30 0.69
CA PRO A 16 15.75 5.37 -0.30
C PRO A 16 17.10 4.76 0.09
N HIS A 17 17.73 5.23 1.18
CA HIS A 17 19.11 4.89 1.55
C HIS A 17 19.26 4.04 2.82
N LYS A 18 18.17 3.80 3.55
CA LYS A 18 18.20 2.79 4.62
C LYS A 18 18.13 1.43 3.93
N HIS A 19 19.25 0.71 4.01
CA HIS A 19 19.50 -0.68 3.59
C HIS A 19 18.30 -1.39 2.95
N LEU A 20 18.47 -1.83 1.70
CA LEU A 20 17.57 -2.67 0.88
C LEU A 20 17.21 -4.00 1.55
N HIS A 21 16.65 -3.94 2.75
CA HIS A 21 16.11 -5.06 3.47
C HIS A 21 14.65 -5.25 3.05
N SER A 22 14.18 -6.47 3.10
CA SER A 22 12.76 -6.77 2.93
C SER A 22 12.00 -6.29 4.16
N GLY A 23 10.92 -5.53 3.97
CA GLY A 23 10.07 -5.07 5.07
C GLY A 23 8.90 -4.20 4.63
N LEU A 24 8.01 -3.90 5.58
CA LEU A 24 6.80 -3.12 5.37
C LEU A 24 7.04 -1.63 5.61
N TYR A 25 7.60 -0.94 4.63
CA TYR A 25 7.85 0.50 4.66
C TYR A 25 7.90 1.12 3.26
N TYR A 26 7.61 2.41 3.17
CA TYR A 26 7.75 3.19 1.95
C TYR A 26 9.19 3.70 1.81
N GLN A 27 9.80 3.45 0.66
CA GLN A 27 11.13 3.98 0.32
C GLN A 27 11.06 5.35 -0.36
N TYR A 28 9.98 5.60 -1.10
CA TYR A 28 9.81 6.81 -1.91
C TYR A 28 8.55 7.59 -1.57
N TYR A 29 7.50 6.91 -1.09
CA TYR A 29 6.25 7.60 -0.77
C TYR A 29 6.31 8.24 0.61
N ASN A 30 6.58 9.54 0.65
CA ASN A 30 6.38 10.38 1.83
C ASN A 30 5.15 11.28 1.59
N PRO A 31 4.00 11.04 2.25
CA PRO A 31 2.76 11.75 1.96
C PRO A 31 2.83 13.26 2.22
N ASP A 32 3.74 13.72 3.09
CA ASP A 32 3.89 15.12 3.48
C ASP A 32 5.05 15.84 2.78
N GLU A 33 5.85 15.14 1.99
CA GLU A 33 6.92 15.75 1.19
C GLU A 33 6.32 16.70 0.14
N VAL A 34 6.83 17.93 0.09
CA VAL A 34 6.39 18.96 -0.85
C VAL A 34 7.23 18.90 -2.10
N ILE A 35 6.62 18.53 -3.22
CA ILE A 35 7.24 18.48 -4.55
C ILE A 35 6.61 19.57 -5.39
N LEU A 36 7.45 20.52 -5.83
CA LEU A 36 7.04 21.66 -6.66
C LEU A 36 5.82 22.41 -6.10
N GLY A 37 5.81 22.64 -4.77
CA GLY A 37 4.76 23.40 -4.08
C GLY A 37 3.49 22.62 -3.70
N LYS A 38 3.43 21.30 -3.93
CA LYS A 38 2.28 20.45 -3.55
C LYS A 38 2.75 19.18 -2.84
N LYS A 39 2.01 18.72 -1.82
CA LYS A 39 2.35 17.48 -1.10
C LYS A 39 2.24 16.27 -2.02
N MET A 40 3.10 15.28 -1.85
CA MET A 40 3.13 14.07 -2.68
C MET A 40 1.77 13.34 -2.71
N LYS A 41 1.05 13.32 -1.58
CA LYS A 41 -0.31 12.73 -1.51
C LYS A 41 -1.33 13.45 -2.40
N ASP A 42 -1.17 14.76 -2.61
CA ASP A 42 -2.07 15.56 -3.44
C ASP A 42 -1.73 15.45 -4.93
N TRP A 43 -0.48 15.08 -5.26
CA TRP A 43 -0.10 14.68 -6.60
C TRP A 43 -0.66 13.30 -6.96
N LEU A 44 -0.40 12.30 -6.12
CA LEU A 44 -0.66 10.89 -6.45
C LEU A 44 -2.11 10.49 -6.21
N ARG A 45 -2.71 11.01 -5.11
CA ARG A 45 -4.11 10.77 -4.75
C ARG A 45 -4.49 9.27 -4.81
N PHE A 46 -3.62 8.42 -4.22
CA PHE A 46 -3.83 6.98 -4.22
C PHE A 46 -5.20 6.60 -3.64
N ALA A 47 -5.81 5.59 -4.26
CA ALA A 47 -7.07 5.02 -3.87
C ALA A 47 -6.98 3.48 -3.91
N VAL A 48 -7.93 2.83 -3.25
CA VAL A 48 -8.06 1.36 -3.25
C VAL A 48 -9.28 0.97 -4.07
N ALA A 49 -9.12 0.02 -4.98
CA ALA A 49 -10.20 -0.53 -5.78
C ALA A 49 -10.93 -1.64 -4.99
N TYR A 50 -12.15 -1.35 -4.53
CA TYR A 50 -12.90 -2.26 -3.66
C TYR A 50 -13.05 -3.67 -4.24
N TRP A 51 -13.43 -3.76 -5.51
CA TRP A 51 -13.69 -5.02 -6.20
C TRP A 51 -12.45 -5.93 -6.26
N HIS A 52 -11.25 -5.37 -6.36
CA HIS A 52 -10.03 -6.18 -6.39
C HIS A 52 -9.45 -6.47 -5.00
N THR A 53 -9.60 -5.55 -4.04
CA THR A 53 -8.93 -5.68 -2.74
C THR A 53 -9.76 -6.43 -1.70
N PHE A 54 -11.09 -6.39 -1.80
CA PHE A 54 -11.98 -6.96 -0.78
C PHE A 54 -12.96 -8.02 -1.31
N ASP A 55 -13.37 -7.94 -2.58
CA ASP A 55 -14.40 -8.83 -3.14
C ASP A 55 -13.81 -9.95 -4.03
N GLN A 56 -12.67 -9.70 -4.67
CA GLN A 56 -12.04 -10.66 -5.58
C GLN A 56 -11.59 -11.92 -4.83
N ARG A 57 -12.00 -13.09 -5.33
CA ARG A 57 -11.69 -14.41 -4.77
C ARG A 57 -10.52 -15.13 -5.44
N LEU A 58 -9.74 -14.41 -6.26
CA LEU A 58 -8.62 -14.95 -7.06
C LEU A 58 -9.03 -16.11 -7.97
N VAL A 59 -10.23 -16.04 -8.56
CA VAL A 59 -10.68 -16.98 -9.60
C VAL A 59 -9.99 -16.67 -10.93
N ASP A 60 -9.70 -17.71 -11.69
CA ASP A 60 -9.21 -17.59 -13.07
C ASP A 60 -10.06 -18.45 -14.03
N PRO A 61 -9.92 -18.30 -15.36
CA PRO A 61 -10.76 -19.03 -16.31
C PRO A 61 -10.63 -20.57 -16.27
N PHE A 62 -9.62 -21.09 -15.59
CA PHE A 62 -9.24 -22.50 -15.58
C PHE A 62 -9.27 -23.13 -14.17
N GLY A 63 -9.62 -22.37 -13.14
CA GLY A 63 -9.57 -22.84 -11.75
C GLY A 63 -10.41 -22.03 -10.77
N ASP A 64 -10.67 -22.64 -9.61
CA ASP A 64 -11.40 -22.02 -8.51
C ASP A 64 -10.56 -21.03 -7.70
N GLY A 65 -11.23 -20.22 -6.89
CA GLY A 65 -10.62 -19.16 -6.09
C GLY A 65 -9.69 -19.67 -4.98
N THR A 66 -8.68 -18.86 -4.66
CA THR A 66 -7.62 -19.18 -3.67
C THR A 66 -7.55 -18.21 -2.49
N ALA A 67 -8.40 -17.18 -2.49
CA ALA A 67 -8.50 -16.19 -1.41
C ALA A 67 -9.54 -16.55 -0.34
#